data_AF-A0A5B8U9D4-F1
#
_entry.id   AF-A0A5B8U9D4-F1
#
_cell.length_a   1.000
_cell.length_b   1.000
_cell.length_c   1.000
_cell.angle_alpha   90.00
_cell.angle_beta   90.00
_cell.angle_gamma   90.00
#
_symmetry.space_group_name_H-M   'P 1'
#
loop_
_entity.id
_entity.type
_entity.pdbx_description
1 polymer ?
#
loop_
_entity_poly.entity_id
_entity_poly.type
_entity_poly.pdbx_seq_one_letter_code
_entity_poly.pdbx_strand_id
1 'polypeptide(L)'
;MSVRPMSPAPPRNVLRALFDEAWGRARRRRRRIAALVVLAAVGGALVTAVRGGDGPGGPAVGERPAAGAARTVALVLPRAPGMGVACPVANSIACDRVGIAAWLSQDAVRVVATVGGRSVVLQDRHIRCPTARPCPRFYTGALQPAGLLDGALEVTPDHGADRWYGRHPVSAPLRITPTYADGTRAVTTRTVPLAPGWG
;
A
#
# COMPACT_ATOMS: atom_id res chain seq x y z
N MET A 1 39.10 18.67 -23.65
CA MET A 1 38.16 18.18 -22.61
C MET A 1 36.77 18.18 -23.23
N SER A 2 36.22 17.01 -23.55
CA SER A 2 34.93 16.89 -24.26
C SER A 2 33.82 16.65 -23.24
N VAL A 3 32.95 17.64 -23.04
CA VAL A 3 31.80 17.56 -22.14
C VAL A 3 30.71 16.73 -22.85
N ARG A 4 30.37 15.56 -22.29
CA ARG A 4 29.26 14.76 -22.79
C ARG A 4 27.93 15.50 -22.55
N PRO A 5 27.05 15.62 -23.56
CA PRO A 5 25.73 16.20 -23.35
C PRO A 5 24.92 15.31 -22.40
N MET A 6 24.41 15.92 -21.34
CA MET A 6 23.56 15.32 -20.33
C MET A 6 22.20 15.02 -20.98
N SER A 7 21.82 13.75 -21.08
CA SER A 7 20.55 13.34 -21.67
C SER A 7 19.37 14.01 -20.94
N PRO A 8 18.36 14.53 -21.66
CA PRO A 8 17.22 15.16 -21.03
C PRO A 8 16.46 14.15 -20.17
N ALA A 9 16.11 14.55 -18.95
CA ALA A 9 15.29 13.75 -18.07
C ALA A 9 13.94 13.42 -18.76
N PRO A 10 13.48 12.16 -18.72
CA PRO A 10 12.25 11.77 -19.42
C PRO A 10 11.05 12.53 -18.85
N PRO A 11 10.04 12.85 -19.70
CA PRO A 11 8.86 13.57 -19.27
C PRO A 11 8.11 12.78 -18.19
N ARG A 12 7.70 13.47 -17.11
CA ARG A 12 7.02 12.90 -15.92
C ARG A 12 5.78 12.04 -16.22
N ASN A 13 5.24 12.13 -17.42
CA ASN A 13 4.09 11.35 -17.90
C ASN A 13 4.47 9.89 -18.23
N VAL A 14 5.72 9.64 -18.65
CA VAL A 14 6.24 8.29 -18.96
C VAL A 14 6.43 7.49 -17.68
N LEU A 15 6.91 8.12 -16.60
CA LEU A 15 7.05 7.47 -15.30
C LEU A 15 5.69 6.95 -14.80
N ARG A 16 4.63 7.79 -14.81
CA ARG A 16 3.27 7.36 -14.42
C ARG A 16 2.73 6.19 -15.23
N ALA A 17 3.00 6.17 -16.54
CA ALA A 17 2.59 5.06 -17.40
C ALA A 17 3.34 3.77 -17.04
N LEU A 18 4.64 3.85 -16.77
CA LEU A 18 5.46 2.71 -16.33
C LEU A 18 5.00 2.15 -14.97
N PHE A 19 4.62 3.03 -14.04
CA PHE A 19 4.04 2.64 -12.75
C PHE A 19 2.73 1.87 -12.92
N ASP A 20 1.73 2.45 -13.59
CA ASP A 20 0.43 1.82 -13.79
C ASP A 20 0.56 0.49 -14.57
N GLU A 21 1.53 0.39 -15.48
CA GLU A 21 1.78 -0.83 -16.26
C GLU A 21 2.50 -1.93 -15.45
N ALA A 22 3.45 -1.57 -14.60
CA ALA A 22 4.12 -2.51 -13.69
C ALA A 22 3.13 -3.13 -12.68
N TRP A 23 2.26 -2.30 -12.10
CA TRP A 23 1.17 -2.75 -11.22
C TRP A 23 0.10 -3.56 -11.97
N GLY A 24 -0.18 -3.21 -13.23
CA GLY A 24 -1.11 -3.94 -14.09
C GLY A 24 -0.64 -5.36 -14.46
N ARG A 25 0.66 -5.55 -14.76
CA ARG A 25 1.22 -6.86 -15.11
C ARG A 25 1.20 -7.85 -13.94
N ALA A 26 1.53 -7.41 -12.73
CA ALA A 26 1.45 -8.25 -11.53
C ALA A 26 0.01 -8.69 -11.22
N ARG A 27 -0.97 -7.78 -11.35
CA ARG A 27 -2.40 -8.08 -11.14
C ARG A 27 -2.96 -9.04 -12.19
N ARG A 28 -2.54 -8.92 -13.46
CA ARG A 28 -2.93 -9.86 -14.53
C ARG A 28 -2.40 -11.27 -14.30
N ARG A 29 -1.14 -11.43 -13.87
CA ARG A 29 -0.58 -12.75 -13.51
C ARG A 29 -1.34 -13.39 -12.34
N ARG A 30 -1.67 -12.61 -11.31
CA ARG A 30 -2.47 -13.10 -10.17
C ARG A 30 -3.89 -13.54 -10.56
N ARG A 31 -4.58 -12.81 -11.44
CA ARG A 31 -5.89 -13.23 -11.97
C ARG A 31 -5.82 -14.56 -12.72
N ARG A 32 -4.75 -14.79 -13.48
CA ARG A 32 -4.53 -16.06 -14.19
C ARG A 32 -4.28 -17.22 -13.22
N ILE A 33 -3.46 -17.01 -12.19
CA ILE A 33 -3.19 -18.03 -11.15
C ILE A 33 -4.46 -18.32 -10.33
N ALA A 34 -5.20 -17.30 -9.91
CA ALA A 34 -6.45 -17.48 -9.17
C ALA A 34 -7.51 -18.22 -10.00
N ALA A 35 -7.61 -17.96 -11.32
CA ALA A 35 -8.49 -18.72 -12.21
C ALA A 35 -8.11 -20.21 -12.29
N LEU A 36 -6.82 -20.54 -12.26
CA LEU A 36 -6.34 -21.93 -12.23
C LEU A 36 -6.67 -22.61 -10.87
N VAL A 37 -6.58 -21.87 -9.76
CA VAL A 37 -6.93 -22.40 -8.42
C VAL A 37 -8.45 -22.62 -8.27
N VAL A 38 -9.28 -21.73 -8.83
CA VAL A 38 -10.75 -21.90 -8.80
C VAL A 38 -11.18 -23.13 -9.60
N LEU A 39 -10.51 -23.44 -10.73
CA LEU A 39 -10.76 -24.69 -11.47
C LEU A 39 -10.38 -25.94 -10.68
N ALA A 40 -9.36 -25.88 -9.81
CA ALA A 40 -8.99 -26.98 -8.93
C ALA A 40 -9.92 -27.13 -7.70
N ALA A 41 -10.58 -26.05 -7.25
CA ALA A 41 -11.42 -26.06 -6.07
C ALA A 41 -12.85 -26.60 -6.28
N VAL A 42 -13.30 -26.78 -7.53
CA VAL A 42 -14.62 -27.38 -7.83
C VAL A 42 -14.65 -28.89 -7.54
N GLY A 43 -13.50 -29.55 -7.32
CA GLY A 43 -13.43 -30.99 -7.00
C GLY A 43 -13.50 -31.36 -5.51
N GLY A 44 -13.45 -30.40 -4.59
CA GLY A 44 -13.35 -30.66 -3.14
C GLY A 44 -14.61 -30.31 -2.37
N ALA A 45 -15.66 -31.10 -2.53
CA ALA A 45 -16.89 -30.92 -1.77
C ALA A 45 -16.78 -31.46 -0.33
N LEU A 46 -17.45 -30.73 0.58
CA LEU A 46 -18.36 -31.23 1.64
C LEU A 46 -17.83 -31.52 3.08
N VAL A 47 -18.66 -31.05 4.05
CA VAL A 47 -18.83 -31.46 5.47
C VAL A 47 -17.89 -30.77 6.50
N THR A 48 -18.29 -30.14 7.64
CA THR A 48 -19.38 -30.32 8.62
C THR A 48 -19.86 -29.00 9.29
N ALA A 49 -20.97 -29.11 10.03
CA ALA A 49 -21.82 -28.12 10.70
C ALA A 49 -21.57 -27.88 12.22
N VAL A 50 -21.84 -26.64 12.68
CA VAL A 50 -22.66 -26.16 13.84
C VAL A 50 -22.19 -26.27 15.32
N ARG A 51 -22.61 -25.22 16.09
CA ARG A 51 -22.65 -24.92 17.56
C ARG A 51 -21.43 -24.18 18.11
N GLY A 52 -21.54 -23.13 18.94
CA GLY A 52 -22.64 -22.52 19.70
C GLY A 52 -22.07 -22.03 21.05
N GLY A 53 -22.51 -20.89 21.59
CA GLY A 53 -22.16 -20.48 22.96
C GLY A 53 -22.28 -18.98 23.24
N ASP A 54 -23.48 -18.54 23.62
CA ASP A 54 -23.72 -17.27 24.33
C ASP A 54 -23.23 -17.35 25.78
N GLY A 55 -22.76 -16.22 26.32
CA GLY A 55 -22.42 -16.03 27.72
C GLY A 55 -22.25 -14.55 28.09
N PRO A 56 -22.96 -14.00 29.10
CA PRO A 56 -23.18 -12.56 29.26
C PRO A 56 -22.26 -11.87 30.30
N GLY A 57 -22.13 -10.55 30.15
CA GLY A 57 -22.26 -9.58 31.26
C GLY A 57 -21.09 -9.38 32.23
N GLY A 58 -20.38 -8.26 32.09
CA GLY A 58 -19.52 -7.66 33.13
C GLY A 58 -19.48 -6.13 32.96
N PRO A 59 -19.43 -5.34 34.05
CA PRO A 59 -20.07 -4.03 34.11
C PRO A 59 -19.27 -2.88 33.47
N ALA A 60 -20.04 -1.92 32.95
CA ALA A 60 -19.56 -0.65 32.47
C ALA A 60 -18.97 0.19 33.61
N VAL A 61 -17.67 0.44 33.53
CA VAL A 61 -17.02 1.52 34.29
C VAL A 61 -17.21 2.79 33.46
N GLY A 62 -17.91 3.76 34.05
CA GLY A 62 -18.19 5.04 33.42
C GLY A 62 -16.92 5.84 33.19
N GLU A 63 -16.66 6.16 31.92
CA GLU A 63 -15.61 7.09 31.53
C GLU A 63 -16.25 8.39 31.03
N ARG A 64 -15.84 9.49 31.67
CA ARG A 64 -16.29 10.87 31.42
C ARG A 64 -16.25 11.20 29.92
N PRO A 65 -17.21 11.97 29.38
CA PRO A 65 -17.14 12.44 28.01
C PRO A 65 -15.98 13.44 27.88
N ALA A 66 -14.85 12.95 27.35
CA ALA A 66 -13.78 13.81 26.85
C ALA A 66 -14.30 14.59 25.63
N ALA A 67 -13.93 15.86 25.56
CA ALA A 67 -14.30 16.81 24.53
C ALA A 67 -14.29 16.21 23.12
N GLY A 68 -15.43 16.30 22.42
CA GLY A 68 -15.58 16.10 20.99
C GLY A 68 -14.82 14.90 20.42
N ALA A 69 -15.25 13.67 20.73
CA ALA A 69 -14.66 12.46 20.18
C ALA A 69 -14.54 12.57 18.64
N ALA A 70 -13.30 12.60 18.14
CA ALA A 70 -13.03 12.65 16.71
C ALA A 70 -13.72 11.47 16.02
N ARG A 71 -14.72 11.76 15.19
CA ARG A 71 -15.49 10.75 14.47
C ARG A 71 -14.55 9.98 13.55
N THR A 72 -14.41 8.68 13.81
CA THR A 72 -13.66 7.78 12.93
C THR A 72 -14.64 7.06 12.01
N VAL A 73 -14.46 7.19 10.70
CA VAL A 73 -15.30 6.55 9.67
C VAL A 73 -14.50 5.57 8.82
N ALA A 74 -15.20 4.65 8.14
CA ALA A 74 -14.56 3.77 7.16
C ALA A 74 -14.12 4.57 5.93
N LEU A 75 -12.89 4.36 5.48
CA LEU A 75 -12.35 4.97 4.27
C LEU A 75 -12.54 4.04 3.06
N VAL A 76 -13.12 4.56 1.99
CA VAL A 76 -13.16 3.92 0.67
C VAL A 76 -12.15 4.60 -0.24
N LEU A 77 -11.17 3.86 -0.73
CA LEU A 77 -10.15 4.39 -1.63
C LEU A 77 -10.60 4.26 -3.10
N PRO A 78 -10.55 5.32 -3.92
CA PRO A 78 -10.85 5.26 -5.35
C PRO A 78 -9.88 4.37 -6.14
N ARG A 79 -8.67 4.11 -5.62
CA ARG A 79 -7.72 3.14 -6.16
C ARG A 79 -7.08 2.33 -5.03
N ALA A 80 -6.68 1.10 -5.33
CA ALA A 80 -5.94 0.30 -4.37
C ALA A 80 -4.61 0.99 -4.02
N PRO A 81 -4.22 1.04 -2.74
CA PRO A 81 -2.94 1.61 -2.35
C PRO A 81 -1.78 0.70 -2.79
N GLY A 82 -0.59 1.25 -2.89
CA GLY A 82 0.61 0.56 -3.39
C GLY A 82 1.80 0.68 -2.45
N MET A 83 2.68 -0.33 -2.48
CA MET A 83 3.96 -0.36 -1.78
C MET A 83 5.06 -0.92 -2.68
N GLY A 84 6.25 -0.33 -2.69
CA GLY A 84 7.37 -0.86 -3.48
C GLY A 84 8.73 -0.46 -2.93
N VAL A 85 9.74 -1.28 -3.21
CA VAL A 85 11.13 -1.00 -2.82
C VAL A 85 11.62 0.25 -3.54
N ALA A 86 12.01 1.26 -2.77
CA ALA A 86 12.35 2.60 -3.25
C ALA A 86 13.83 2.91 -3.10
N CYS A 87 14.68 1.89 -3.23
CA CYS A 87 16.13 2.07 -3.29
C CYS A 87 16.57 2.72 -4.61
N PRO A 88 17.63 3.54 -4.59
CA PRO A 88 18.16 4.17 -5.80
C PRO A 88 18.68 3.16 -6.83
N VAL A 89 19.14 2.00 -6.36
CA VAL A 89 19.65 0.92 -7.20
C VAL A 89 18.52 -0.08 -7.47
N ALA A 90 18.25 -0.35 -8.74
CA ALA A 90 17.17 -1.24 -9.16
C ALA A 90 17.26 -2.62 -8.49
N ASN A 91 16.14 -3.10 -7.97
CA ASN A 91 16.01 -4.38 -7.26
C ASN A 91 16.93 -4.52 -6.02
N SER A 92 17.64 -3.48 -5.60
CA SER A 92 18.42 -3.53 -4.36
C SER A 92 17.49 -3.30 -3.17
N ILE A 93 17.69 -4.07 -2.11
CA ILE A 93 17.01 -3.90 -0.82
C ILE A 93 17.93 -3.35 0.27
N ALA A 94 19.22 -3.15 -0.05
CA ALA A 94 20.25 -2.74 0.90
C ALA A 94 19.97 -1.39 1.58
N CYS A 95 19.22 -0.50 0.93
CA CYS A 95 18.90 0.81 1.52
C CYS A 95 17.72 0.76 2.51
N ASP A 96 17.05 -0.38 2.63
CA ASP A 96 15.90 -0.63 3.49
C ASP A 96 14.79 0.44 3.39
N ARG A 97 14.37 0.73 2.15
CA ARG A 97 13.42 1.82 1.86
C ARG A 97 12.23 1.32 1.06
N VAL A 98 11.03 1.63 1.53
CA VAL A 98 9.76 1.32 0.85
C VAL A 98 8.98 2.59 0.60
N GLY A 99 8.63 2.84 -0.67
CA GLY A 99 7.66 3.86 -1.05
C GLY A 99 6.23 3.38 -0.87
N ILE A 100 5.33 4.28 -0.48
CA ILE A 100 3.92 4.02 -0.22
C ILE A 100 3.07 5.05 -0.96
N ALA A 101 1.99 4.58 -1.59
CA ALA A 101 1.05 5.41 -2.36
C ALA A 101 -0.39 5.15 -1.92
N ALA A 102 -1.17 6.24 -1.80
CA ALA A 102 -2.60 6.18 -1.58
C ALA A 102 -3.33 7.19 -2.48
N TRP A 103 -4.57 6.86 -2.82
CA TRP A 103 -5.47 7.72 -3.58
C TRP A 103 -6.69 8.01 -2.74
N LEU A 104 -7.02 9.28 -2.54
CA LEU A 104 -8.21 9.72 -1.79
C LEU A 104 -9.19 10.43 -2.72
N SER A 105 -10.48 10.35 -2.41
CA SER A 105 -11.52 11.08 -3.16
C SER A 105 -11.60 12.56 -2.79
N GLN A 106 -11.03 12.95 -1.65
CA GLN A 106 -11.10 14.28 -1.07
C GLN A 106 -9.74 14.69 -0.50
N ASP A 107 -9.53 15.99 -0.38
CA ASP A 107 -8.32 16.57 0.19
C ASP A 107 -8.27 16.32 1.71
N ALA A 108 -7.20 15.67 2.16
CA ALA A 108 -6.89 15.48 3.57
C ALA A 108 -5.79 16.47 4.00
N VAL A 109 -5.95 17.04 5.20
CA VAL A 109 -4.91 17.91 5.79
C VAL A 109 -3.69 17.12 6.24
N ARG A 110 -3.88 15.83 6.54
CA ARG A 110 -2.82 14.91 6.92
C ARG A 110 -3.18 13.50 6.52
N VAL A 111 -2.24 12.76 5.94
CA VAL A 111 -2.43 11.34 5.62
C VAL A 111 -1.30 10.55 6.26
N VAL A 112 -1.64 9.61 7.12
CA VAL A 112 -0.66 8.67 7.70
C VAL A 112 -0.84 7.30 7.09
N ALA A 113 0.26 6.70 6.67
CA ALA A 113 0.34 5.28 6.33
C ALA A 113 1.08 4.53 7.43
N THR A 114 0.56 3.36 7.83
CA THR A 114 1.20 2.46 8.79
C THR A 114 1.32 1.07 8.19
N VAL A 115 2.51 0.49 8.22
CA VAL A 115 2.79 -0.89 7.80
C VAL A 115 3.87 -1.48 8.69
N GLY A 116 3.71 -2.74 9.12
CA GLY A 116 4.69 -3.41 9.98
C GLY A 116 4.97 -2.67 11.29
N GLY A 117 3.96 -2.00 11.86
CA GLY A 117 4.09 -1.17 13.06
C GLY A 117 4.77 0.19 12.85
N ARG A 118 5.31 0.47 11.66
CA ARG A 118 5.99 1.73 11.32
C ARG A 118 5.04 2.68 10.58
N SER A 119 5.16 3.98 10.85
CA SER A 119 4.28 5.00 10.26
C SER A 119 5.04 6.07 9.50
N VAL A 120 4.46 6.57 8.40
CA VAL A 120 4.96 7.70 7.62
C VAL A 120 3.83 8.65 7.27
N VAL A 121 4.11 9.96 7.26
CA VAL A 121 3.20 10.97 6.72
C VAL A 121 3.35 11.02 5.20
N LEU A 122 2.25 10.80 4.49
CA LEU A 122 2.21 10.92 3.04
C LEU A 122 1.98 12.38 2.64
N GLN A 123 2.68 12.81 1.60
CA GLN A 123 2.60 14.15 1.03
C GLN A 123 1.73 14.11 -0.22
N ASP A 124 0.89 15.14 -0.39
CA ASP A 124 0.16 15.32 -1.65
C ASP A 124 1.14 15.51 -2.80
N ARG A 125 0.86 14.83 -3.90
CA ARG A 125 1.56 14.94 -5.17
C ARG A 125 0.51 15.23 -6.22
N HIS A 126 0.53 16.46 -6.69
CA HIS A 126 -0.36 16.89 -7.74
C HIS A 126 -0.26 15.98 -8.96
N ILE A 127 -1.35 15.27 -9.26
CA ILE A 127 -1.50 14.48 -10.47
C ILE A 127 -2.44 15.20 -11.44
N ARG A 128 -2.01 15.32 -12.69
CA ARG A 128 -2.86 15.83 -13.77
C ARG A 128 -3.68 14.66 -14.28
N CYS A 129 -4.99 14.78 -14.23
CA CYS A 129 -5.91 13.85 -14.87
C CYS A 129 -6.47 14.45 -16.16
N PRO A 130 -6.85 13.61 -17.13
CA PRO A 130 -7.71 14.02 -18.24
C PRO A 130 -9.03 14.61 -17.69
N THR A 131 -9.55 15.64 -18.37
CA THR A 131 -10.66 16.51 -17.94
C THR A 131 -11.99 15.81 -17.65
N ALA A 132 -12.15 14.52 -17.97
CA ALA A 132 -13.44 13.84 -17.95
C ALA A 132 -13.89 13.27 -16.59
N ARG A 133 -13.06 13.29 -15.52
CA ARG A 133 -13.43 12.74 -14.19
C ARG A 133 -12.77 13.50 -13.03
N PRO A 134 -13.41 13.57 -11.84
CA PRO A 134 -12.74 14.05 -10.65
C PRO A 134 -11.48 13.23 -10.39
N CYS A 135 -10.34 13.91 -10.37
CA CYS A 135 -9.04 13.29 -10.22
C CYS A 135 -8.85 12.88 -8.76
N PRO A 136 -8.57 11.60 -8.46
CA PRO A 136 -8.25 11.23 -7.09
C PRO A 136 -6.99 11.98 -6.63
N ARG A 137 -6.96 12.38 -5.36
CA ARG A 137 -5.80 13.01 -4.74
C ARG A 137 -4.75 11.95 -4.44
N PHE A 138 -3.53 12.19 -4.90
CA PHE A 138 -2.45 11.20 -4.83
C PHE A 138 -1.47 11.58 -3.74
N TYR A 139 -1.32 10.72 -2.76
CA TYR A 139 -0.42 10.92 -1.63
C TYR A 139 0.69 9.89 -1.66
N THR A 140 1.93 10.33 -1.41
CA THR A 140 3.09 9.44 -1.39
C THR A 140 4.06 9.76 -0.26
N GLY A 141 4.78 8.75 0.21
CA GLY A 141 5.81 8.87 1.22
C GLY A 141 6.74 7.66 1.16
N ALA A 142 7.78 7.65 1.99
CA ALA A 142 8.68 6.52 2.09
C ALA A 142 9.00 6.19 3.55
N LEU A 143 9.00 4.91 3.87
CA LEU A 143 9.54 4.39 5.12
C LEU A 143 11.01 4.04 4.93
N GLN A 144 11.83 4.45 5.89
CA GLN A 144 13.23 4.09 6.02
C GLN A 144 13.67 4.29 7.48
N PRO A 145 14.10 3.24 8.20
CA PRO A 145 14.10 1.84 7.80
C PRO A 145 12.68 1.29 7.57
N ALA A 146 12.53 0.39 6.60
CA ALA A 146 11.28 -0.28 6.26
C ALA A 146 11.20 -1.71 6.82
N GLY A 147 12.34 -2.30 7.22
CA GLY A 147 12.45 -3.68 7.69
C GLY A 147 12.40 -4.71 6.55
N LEU A 148 13.02 -4.41 5.41
CA LEU A 148 13.23 -5.31 4.27
C LEU A 148 14.32 -6.37 4.53
N LEU A 149 15.27 -6.06 5.39
CA LEU A 149 16.40 -6.95 5.71
C LEU A 149 16.14 -7.80 6.97
N ASP A 150 15.40 -7.26 7.93
CA ASP A 150 15.27 -7.83 9.28
C ASP A 150 13.99 -7.32 9.99
N GLY A 151 12.83 -7.44 9.34
CA GLY A 151 11.60 -6.91 9.94
C GLY A 151 10.29 -7.38 9.32
N ALA A 152 9.22 -6.64 9.62
CA ALA A 152 7.87 -7.00 9.21
C ALA A 152 7.64 -6.98 7.68
N LEU A 153 8.58 -6.44 6.92
CA LEU A 153 8.58 -6.45 5.45
C LEU A 153 9.76 -7.24 4.90
N GLU A 154 10.36 -8.12 5.70
CA GLU A 154 11.56 -8.87 5.32
C GLU A 154 11.31 -9.63 4.01
N VAL A 155 12.24 -9.47 3.08
CA VAL A 155 12.23 -10.19 1.82
C VAL A 155 13.43 -11.12 1.76
N THR A 156 13.23 -12.30 1.20
CA THR A 156 14.34 -13.19 0.85
C THR A 156 15.01 -12.70 -0.44
N PRO A 157 16.30 -12.34 -0.44
CA PRO A 157 17.02 -12.00 -1.66
C PRO A 157 16.91 -13.14 -2.68
N ASP A 158 16.67 -12.77 -3.94
CA ASP A 158 16.62 -13.70 -5.06
C ASP A 158 18.02 -13.94 -5.66
N HIS A 159 18.97 -13.02 -5.44
CA HIS A 159 20.35 -13.15 -5.89
C HIS A 159 21.31 -12.37 -4.98
N GLY A 160 22.38 -13.03 -4.54
CA GLY A 160 23.33 -12.42 -3.61
C GLY A 160 22.67 -12.01 -2.29
N ALA A 161 23.25 -11.02 -1.61
CA ALA A 161 22.79 -10.59 -0.30
C ALA A 161 21.67 -9.54 -0.35
N ASP A 162 21.52 -8.79 -1.46
CA ASP A 162 20.69 -7.58 -1.48
C ASP A 162 19.84 -7.40 -2.74
N ARG A 163 19.73 -8.40 -3.62
CA ARG A 163 18.89 -8.29 -4.83
C ARG A 163 17.62 -9.08 -4.69
N TRP A 164 16.49 -8.40 -4.85
CA TRP A 164 15.17 -8.99 -4.82
C TRP A 164 14.38 -8.59 -6.06
N TYR A 165 13.99 -9.59 -6.86
CA TYR A 165 13.21 -9.45 -8.09
C TYR A 165 11.72 -9.77 -7.87
N GLY A 166 11.32 -10.06 -6.63
CA GLY A 166 9.94 -10.39 -6.28
C GLY A 166 9.56 -11.85 -6.57
N ARG A 167 10.52 -12.78 -6.67
CA ARG A 167 10.20 -14.22 -6.84
C ARG A 167 9.55 -14.79 -5.59
N HIS A 168 9.95 -14.31 -4.42
CA HIS A 168 9.35 -14.58 -3.12
C HIS A 168 8.45 -13.39 -2.73
N PRO A 169 7.13 -13.43 -3.03
CA PRO A 169 6.26 -12.29 -2.86
C PRO A 169 5.97 -12.02 -1.38
N VAL A 170 6.14 -10.76 -0.97
CA VAL A 170 5.76 -10.29 0.36
C VAL A 170 4.51 -9.42 0.26
N SER A 171 3.62 -9.54 1.23
CA SER A 171 2.44 -8.68 1.37
C SER A 171 2.24 -8.35 2.83
N ALA A 172 1.82 -7.13 3.12
CA ALA A 172 1.62 -6.68 4.50
C ALA A 172 0.34 -5.84 4.65
N PRO A 173 -0.27 -5.82 5.84
CA PRO A 173 -1.34 -4.89 6.15
C PRO A 173 -0.83 -3.45 6.08
N LEU A 174 -1.41 -2.66 5.20
CA LEU A 174 -1.21 -1.23 5.08
C LEU A 174 -2.46 -0.50 5.58
N ARG A 175 -2.32 0.23 6.68
CA ARG A 175 -3.36 1.08 7.25
C ARG A 175 -3.18 2.52 6.77
N ILE A 176 -4.21 3.10 6.16
CA ILE A 176 -4.24 4.49 5.71
C ILE A 176 -5.22 5.28 6.57
N THR A 177 -4.74 6.38 7.14
CA THR A 177 -5.50 7.25 8.05
C THR A 177 -5.39 8.72 7.63
N PRO A 178 -6.28 9.20 6.75
CA PRO A 178 -6.48 10.62 6.53
C PRO A 178 -7.15 11.30 7.73
N THR A 179 -6.75 12.54 7.95
CA THR A 179 -7.46 13.53 8.76
C THR A 179 -7.89 14.65 7.82
N TYR A 180 -9.16 15.04 7.89
CA TYR A 180 -9.76 16.07 7.05
C TYR A 180 -9.85 17.40 7.81
N ALA A 181 -10.14 18.49 7.09
CA ALA A 181 -10.16 19.85 7.65
C ALA A 181 -11.23 20.04 8.75
N ASP A 182 -12.32 19.27 8.69
CA ASP A 182 -13.39 19.24 9.68
C ASP A 182 -13.03 18.43 10.95
N GLY A 183 -11.80 17.90 11.03
CA GLY A 183 -11.33 17.04 12.12
C GLY A 183 -11.76 15.57 12.00
N THR A 184 -12.58 15.22 10.99
CA THR A 184 -12.96 13.83 10.75
C THR A 184 -11.72 13.00 10.43
N ARG A 185 -11.66 11.79 11.00
CA ARG A 185 -10.66 10.78 10.65
C ARG A 185 -11.34 9.66 9.89
N ALA A 186 -10.72 9.19 8.82
CA ALA A 186 -11.16 7.95 8.17
C ALA A 186 -10.04 6.92 8.21
N VAL A 187 -10.40 5.64 8.18
CA VAL A 187 -9.43 4.54 8.27
C VAL A 187 -9.80 3.44 7.28
N THR A 188 -8.79 2.90 6.61
CA THR A 188 -8.88 1.61 5.92
C THR A 188 -7.60 0.83 6.13
N THR A 189 -7.71 -0.50 6.18
CA THR A 189 -6.56 -1.41 6.20
C THR A 189 -6.71 -2.34 5.00
N ARG A 190 -5.65 -2.47 4.20
CA ARG A 190 -5.62 -3.36 3.04
C ARG A 190 -4.33 -4.18 3.08
N THR A 191 -4.42 -5.46 2.76
CA THR A 191 -3.22 -6.26 2.48
C THR A 191 -2.68 -5.84 1.12
N VAL A 192 -1.49 -5.24 1.11
CA VAL A 192 -0.87 -4.70 -0.09
C VAL A 192 0.40 -5.51 -0.39
N PRO A 193 0.57 -5.99 -1.64
CA PRO A 193 1.81 -6.63 -2.03
C PRO A 193 2.93 -5.60 -2.17
N LEU A 194 4.11 -5.99 -1.73
CA LEU A 194 5.34 -5.24 -1.96
C LEU A 194 5.85 -5.54 -3.39
N ALA A 195 6.11 -4.50 -4.17
CA ALA A 195 6.76 -4.60 -5.48
C ALA A 195 8.30 -4.48 -5.34
N PRO A 196 9.10 -5.17 -6.18
CA PRO A 196 10.57 -5.09 -6.16
C PRO A 196 11.14 -3.75 -6.66
N GLY A 197 10.27 -2.79 -6.97
CA GLY A 197 10.66 -1.47 -7.41
C GLY A 197 9.59 -0.43 -7.11
N TRP A 198 10.04 0.82 -7.11
CA TRP A 198 9.26 2.03 -6.90
C TRP A 198 9.84 3.10 -7.80
N GLY A 199 9.31 3.25 -9.00
CA GLY A 199 9.87 4.15 -10.00
C GLY A 199 9.22 3.98 -11.35
#